data_AF-A0A1D6I040-F1
#
_entry.id   AF-A0A1D6I040-F1
#
_cell.length_a   1.000
_cell.length_b   1.000
_cell.length_c   1.000
_cell.angle_alpha   90.00
_cell.angle_beta   90.00
_cell.angle_gamma   90.00
#
_symmetry.space_group_name_H-M   'P 1'
#
loop_
_entity.id
_entity.type
_entity.pdbx_description
1 polymer ?
#
loop_
_entity_poly.entity_id
_entity_poly.type
_entity_poly.pdbx_seq_one_letter_code
_entity_poly.pdbx_strand_id
1 'polypeptide(L)'
;MSMNYLGLHSLRNRGFRQLIRSYFMSGDRVPDVMVLNSRLHDGCYWTSVRIYAQAADFAAQFWSGVMDKVRARGHAVPRVFYRTQMPQVISRDPCVL
;
A
#
# COMPACT_ATOMS: atom_id res chain seq x y z
N MET A 1 7.11 5.92 -19.38
CA MET A 1 6.37 5.25 -18.28
C MET A 1 5.39 6.26 -17.70
N SER A 2 4.10 5.93 -17.66
CA SER A 2 3.12 6.75 -16.94
C SER A 2 3.34 6.56 -15.44
N MET A 3 3.61 7.64 -14.70
CA MET A 3 3.69 7.61 -13.24
C MET A 3 2.36 8.09 -12.69
N ASN A 4 1.62 7.19 -12.02
CA ASN A 4 0.45 7.59 -11.25
C ASN A 4 0.82 7.64 -9.77
N TYR A 5 0.99 8.85 -9.23
CA TYR A 5 1.27 9.13 -7.80
C TYR A 5 0.08 8.79 -6.87
N LEU A 6 -0.78 7.87 -7.30
CA LEU A 6 -2.08 7.53 -6.72
C LEU A 6 -2.03 6.25 -5.91
N GLY A 7 -0.86 5.69 -5.59
CA GLY A 7 -0.76 4.43 -4.86
C GLY A 7 -1.52 4.45 -3.54
N LEU A 8 -1.28 5.41 -2.67
CA LEU A 8 -2.02 5.62 -1.42
C LEU A 8 -3.48 6.02 -1.70
N HIS A 9 -3.70 6.90 -2.69
CA HIS A 9 -5.05 7.39 -3.02
C HIS A 9 -5.96 6.27 -3.55
N SER A 10 -5.42 5.26 -4.22
CA SER A 10 -6.17 4.12 -4.76
C SER A 10 -6.97 3.38 -3.68
N LEU A 11 -6.49 3.38 -2.42
CA LEU A 11 -7.21 2.79 -1.30
C LEU A 11 -8.49 3.55 -0.94
N ARG A 12 -8.76 4.75 -1.48
CA ARG A 12 -10.07 5.42 -1.37
C ARG A 12 -11.13 4.71 -2.21
N ASN A 13 -10.75 4.03 -3.28
CA ASN A 13 -11.69 3.26 -4.09
C ASN A 13 -12.16 2.00 -3.35
N ARG A 14 -13.48 1.90 -3.12
CA ARG A 14 -14.09 0.76 -2.41
C ARG A 14 -13.88 -0.56 -3.14
N GLY A 15 -14.06 -0.59 -4.46
CA GLY A 15 -13.88 -1.78 -5.28
C GLY A 15 -12.44 -2.29 -5.22
N PHE A 16 -11.46 -1.38 -5.25
CA PHE A 16 -10.05 -1.75 -5.09
C PHE A 16 -9.76 -2.35 -3.71
N ARG A 17 -10.30 -1.77 -2.62
CA ARG A 17 -10.18 -2.38 -1.28
C ARG A 17 -10.83 -3.77 -1.21
N GLN A 18 -11.94 -3.98 -1.91
CA GLN A 18 -12.61 -5.29 -1.98
C GLN A 18 -11.77 -6.32 -2.75
N LEU A 19 -11.19 -5.91 -3.87
CA LEU A 19 -10.26 -6.74 -4.65
C LEU A 19 -9.04 -7.13 -3.82
N ILE A 20 -8.41 -6.18 -3.11
CA ILE A 20 -7.28 -6.53 -2.22
C ILE A 20 -7.74 -7.56 -1.19
N ARG A 21 -8.88 -7.33 -0.53
CA ARG A 21 -9.39 -8.25 0.50
C ARG A 21 -9.69 -9.64 -0.05
N SER A 22 -10.17 -9.77 -1.29
CA SER A 22 -10.46 -11.11 -1.83
C SER A 22 -9.22 -11.99 -1.89
N TYR A 23 -8.03 -11.45 -2.17
CA TYR A 23 -6.78 -12.23 -2.12
C TYR A 23 -6.46 -12.84 -0.75
N PHE A 24 -6.98 -12.26 0.35
CA PHE A 24 -6.74 -12.74 1.72
C PHE A 24 -7.95 -13.45 2.32
N MET A 25 -9.14 -13.22 1.76
CA MET A 25 -10.42 -13.67 2.35
C MET A 25 -11.09 -14.77 1.52
N SER A 26 -10.68 -14.99 0.28
CA SER A 26 -11.27 -16.00 -0.59
C SER A 26 -10.60 -17.36 -0.42
N GLY A 27 -11.38 -18.38 -0.03
CA GLY A 27 -10.90 -19.74 0.14
C GLY A 27 -10.02 -19.92 1.39
N ASP A 28 -9.43 -21.10 1.53
CA ASP A 28 -8.69 -21.51 2.74
C ASP A 28 -7.19 -21.19 2.69
N ARG A 29 -6.77 -20.37 1.73
CA ARG A 29 -5.36 -19.99 1.54
C ARG A 29 -5.20 -18.49 1.67
N VAL A 30 -4.07 -18.09 2.22
CA VAL A 30 -3.61 -16.70 2.30
C VAL A 30 -2.22 -16.61 1.68
N PRO A 31 -1.79 -15.44 1.18
CA PRO A 31 -0.44 -15.29 0.65
C PRO A 31 0.62 -15.58 1.71
N ASP A 32 1.68 -16.32 1.35
CA ASP A 32 2.80 -16.57 2.26
C ASP A 32 3.66 -15.32 2.48
N VAL A 33 3.76 -14.49 1.44
CA VAL A 33 4.65 -13.32 1.39
C VAL A 33 3.92 -12.14 0.78
N MET A 34 4.19 -10.96 1.35
CA MET A 34 3.78 -9.68 0.80
C MET A 34 4.98 -8.76 0.64
N VAL A 35 5.04 -8.07 -0.51
CA VAL A 35 6.00 -6.99 -0.73
C VAL A 35 5.25 -5.67 -0.74
N LEU A 36 5.49 -4.85 0.27
CA LEU A 36 4.91 -3.51 0.37
C LEU A 36 5.95 -2.48 -0.04
N ASN A 37 5.65 -1.75 -1.11
CA ASN A 37 6.45 -0.59 -1.47
C ASN A 37 6.09 0.59 -0.58
N SER A 38 7.10 1.40 -0.24
CA SER A 38 6.95 2.56 0.65
C SER A 38 5.98 3.63 0.20
N ARG A 39 5.69 3.69 -1.10
CA ARG A 39 4.83 4.70 -1.72
C ARG A 39 5.28 6.14 -1.45
N LEU A 40 6.55 6.38 -1.13
CA LEU A 40 7.08 7.72 -0.87
C LEU A 40 6.82 8.69 -2.04
N HIS A 41 6.95 8.20 -3.28
CA HIS A 41 6.69 8.98 -4.49
C HIS A 41 5.23 9.45 -4.63
N ASP A 42 4.27 8.85 -3.92
CA ASP A 42 2.89 9.32 -3.93
C ASP A 42 2.74 10.70 -3.30
N GLY A 43 3.75 11.19 -2.55
CA GLY A 43 3.80 12.54 -2.02
C GLY A 43 3.47 13.62 -3.07
N CYS A 44 3.85 13.40 -4.33
CA CYS A 44 3.61 14.32 -5.44
C CYS A 44 2.13 14.53 -5.81
N TYR A 45 1.25 13.61 -5.41
CA TYR A 45 -0.19 13.78 -5.60
C TYR A 45 -0.81 14.72 -4.55
N TRP A 46 -0.23 14.81 -3.36
CA TRP A 46 -0.86 15.48 -2.22
C TRP A 46 -0.39 16.92 -2.09
N THR A 47 -1.32 17.83 -1.87
CA THR A 47 -1.05 19.27 -1.74
C THR A 47 -0.35 19.66 -0.43
N SER A 48 -0.22 18.73 0.52
CA SER A 48 0.54 18.95 1.76
C SER A 48 1.04 17.65 2.39
N VAL A 49 2.15 17.76 3.13
CA VAL A 49 2.73 16.68 3.94
C VAL A 49 1.72 16.13 4.95
N ARG A 50 0.85 17.00 5.51
CA ARG A 50 -0.19 16.59 6.46
C ARG A 50 -1.20 15.64 5.83
N ILE A 51 -1.69 15.96 4.62
CA ILE A 51 -2.67 15.11 3.93
C ILE A 51 -2.01 13.80 3.48
N TYR A 52 -0.76 13.86 3.01
CA TYR A 52 0.02 12.66 2.72
C TYR A 52 0.14 11.74 3.95
N ALA A 53 0.51 12.30 5.11
CA ALA A 53 0.64 11.54 6.34
C ALA A 53 -0.68 10.87 6.76
N GLN A 54 -1.82 11.56 6.61
CA GLN A 54 -3.14 10.97 6.84
C GLN A 54 -3.47 9.84 5.86
N ALA A 55 -3.06 9.96 4.59
CA ALA A 55 -3.24 8.90 3.61
C ALA A 55 -2.35 7.68 3.89
N ALA A 56 -1.13 7.90 4.35
CA ALA A 56 -0.22 6.85 4.78
C ALA A 56 -0.74 6.12 6.04
N ASP A 57 -1.26 6.85 7.03
CA ASP A 57 -1.89 6.28 8.22
C ASP A 57 -3.14 5.45 7.85
N PHE A 58 -3.99 5.98 6.97
CA PHE A 58 -5.12 5.22 6.44
C PHE A 58 -4.69 3.91 5.75
N ALA A 59 -3.60 3.94 4.97
CA ALA A 59 -3.07 2.75 4.33
C ALA A 59 -2.53 1.74 5.36
N ALA A 60 -1.82 2.20 6.40
CA ALA A 60 -1.34 1.35 7.47
C ALA A 60 -2.48 0.68 8.24
N GLN A 61 -3.52 1.44 8.61
CA GLN A 61 -4.72 0.92 9.27
C GLN A 61 -5.47 -0.09 8.39
N PHE A 62 -5.56 0.18 7.09
CA PHE A 62 -6.17 -0.76 6.15
C PHE A 62 -5.42 -2.10 6.14
N TRP A 63 -4.09 -2.09 6.03
CA TRP A 63 -3.29 -3.31 6.03
C TRP A 63 -3.33 -4.03 7.37
N SER A 64 -3.25 -3.31 8.49
CA SER A 64 -3.44 -3.90 9.83
C SER A 64 -4.76 -4.66 9.91
N GLY A 65 -5.86 -4.02 9.49
CA GLY A 65 -7.17 -4.66 9.49
C GLY A 65 -7.30 -5.86 8.54
N VAL A 66 -6.50 -5.94 7.47
CA VAL A 66 -6.41 -7.17 6.65
C VAL A 66 -5.71 -8.28 7.43
N MET A 67 -4.57 -7.98 8.07
CA MET A 67 -3.81 -8.95 8.85
C MET A 67 -4.57 -9.47 10.07
N ASP A 68 -5.32 -8.60 10.74
CA ASP A 68 -6.14 -8.99 11.88
C ASP A 68 -7.23 -9.97 11.47
N LYS A 69 -7.84 -9.77 10.30
CA LYS A 69 -8.81 -10.72 9.73
C LYS A 69 -8.16 -12.04 9.33
N VAL A 70 -6.96 -12.01 8.77
CA VAL A 70 -6.19 -13.24 8.47
C VAL A 70 -5.94 -14.03 9.76
N ARG A 71 -5.49 -13.36 10.83
CA ARG A 71 -5.25 -13.97 12.14
C ARG A 71 -6.52 -14.52 12.78
N ALA A 72 -7.63 -13.77 12.70
CA ALA A 72 -8.93 -14.20 13.22
C ALA A 72 -9.49 -15.44 12.53
N ARG A 73 -9.06 -15.72 11.29
CA ARG A 73 -9.39 -16.94 10.55
C ARG A 73 -8.48 -18.12 10.90
N GLY A 74 -7.51 -17.95 11.80
CA GLY A 74 -6.57 -19.01 12.21
C GLY A 74 -5.39 -19.21 11.26
N HIS A 75 -5.23 -18.37 10.23
CA HIS A 75 -4.09 -18.44 9.33
C HIS A 75 -2.89 -17.65 9.87
N ALA A 76 -1.69 -18.10 9.53
CA ALA A 76 -0.48 -17.32 9.73
C ALA A 76 -0.54 -16.04 8.88
N VAL A 77 -0.12 -14.91 9.46
CA VAL A 77 -0.01 -13.65 8.71
C VAL A 77 1.13 -13.73 7.70
N PRO A 78 0.97 -13.18 6.47
CA PRO A 78 2.02 -13.14 5.48
C PRO A 78 3.31 -12.51 6.01
N ARG A 79 4.47 -13.02 5.58
CA ARG A 79 5.74 -12.34 5.81
C ARG A 79 5.79 -11.06 4.98
N VAL A 80 5.90 -9.91 5.64
CA VAL A 80 5.92 -8.60 4.98
C VAL A 80 7.35 -8.14 4.75
N PHE A 81 7.72 -7.93 3.48
CA PHE A 81 8.92 -7.23 3.08
C PHE A 81 8.57 -5.80 2.69
N TYR A 82 9.07 -4.84 3.45
CA TYR A 82 8.94 -3.44 3.12
C TYR A 82 10.11 -3.00 2.23
N ARG A 83 9.81 -2.46 1.05
CA ARG A 83 10.81 -1.91 0.14
C ARG A 83 10.63 -0.41 -0.01
N THR A 84 11.68 0.34 0.27
CA THR A 84 11.83 1.70 -0.20
C THR A 84 12.24 1.69 -1.66
N GLN A 85 11.37 2.21 -2.52
CA GLN A 85 11.75 2.54 -3.88
C GLN A 85 12.24 3.98 -3.81
N MET A 86 13.55 4.13 -3.54
CA MET A 86 14.22 5.40 -3.76
C MET A 86 14.25 5.64 -5.26
N PRO A 87 13.81 6.81 -5.73
CA PRO A 87 13.94 7.11 -7.13
C PRO A 87 15.42 7.25 -7.49
N GLN A 88 15.75 6.83 -8.70
CA GLN A 88 17.12 6.82 -9.19
C GLN A 88 17.58 8.29 -9.23
N VAL A 89 18.71 8.61 -8.60
CA VAL A 89 19.30 9.96 -8.44
C VAL A 89 19.69 10.62 -9.79
N ILE A 90 19.19 10.12 -10.93
CA ILE A 90 19.46 10.59 -12.30
C ILE A 90 18.18 11.16 -12.95
N SER A 91 17.30 11.81 -12.19
CA SER A 91 16.21 12.60 -12.77
C SER A 91 16.13 13.96 -12.09
N ARG A 92 16.03 15.03 -12.89
CA ARG A 92 15.91 16.42 -12.41
C ARG A 92 14.47 16.82 -12.06
N ASP A 93 13.53 15.88 -12.14
CA ASP A 93 12.15 16.12 -11.75
C ASP A 93 11.96 15.84 -10.25
N PRO A 94 11.50 16.81 -9.45
CA PRO A 94 11.25 16.62 -8.00
C PRO A 94 10.18 15.57 -7.67
N CYS A 95 9.53 15.01 -8.69
CA CYS A 95 8.54 13.94 -8.61
C CYS A 95 8.93 12.66 -9.35
N VAL A 96 10.08 12.65 -10.04
CA VAL A 96 10.80 11.43 -10.48
C VAL A 96 12.02 11.19 -9.56
N LEU A 97 12.16 12.01 -8.50
CA LEU A 97 13.16 11.92 -7.44
C LEU A 97 12.64 11.25 -6.19
#